data_AF-A0A3D8PTA7-F1
#
_entry.id   AF-A0A3D8PTA7-F1
#
_cell.length_a   1.000
_cell.length_b   1.000
_cell.length_c   1.000
_cell.angle_alpha   90.00
_cell.angle_beta   90.00
_cell.angle_gamma   90.00
#
_symmetry.space_group_name_H-M   'P 1'
#
loop_
_entity.id
_entity.type
_entity.pdbx_description
1 polymer ?
#
loop_
_entity_poly.entity_id
_entity_poly.type
_entity_poly.pdbx_seq_one_letter_code
_entity_poly.pdbx_strand_id
1 'polypeptide(L)' 'MEELTWKLFSQTGNIETYLLLKELENGLNQPELGTVIDNILSIDTNR' A
#
# COMPACT_ATOMS: atom_id res chain seq x y z
N MET A 1 -5.44 -8.82 -5.78
CA MET A 1 -4.07 -8.40 -5.45
C MET A 1 -3.03 -9.40 -5.92
N GLU A 2 -3.18 -10.69 -5.57
CA GLU A 2 -2.25 -11.74 -6.04
C GLU A 2 -2.14 -11.83 -7.57
N GLU A 3 -3.24 -11.72 -8.31
CA GLU A 3 -3.23 -11.81 -9.78
C GLU A 3 -2.48 -10.64 -10.46
N LEU A 4 -2.62 -9.43 -9.90
CA LEU A 4 -1.86 -8.24 -10.33
C LEU A 4 -0.37 -8.44 -10.06
N THR A 5 -0.05 -8.99 -8.90
CA THR A 5 1.31 -9.26 -8.43
C THR A 5 2.01 -10.28 -9.32
N TRP A 6 1.35 -11.40 -9.63
CA TRP A 6 1.86 -12.42 -10.53
C TRP A 6 2.02 -11.90 -11.97
N LYS A 7 1.08 -11.08 -12.47
CA LYS A 7 1.21 -10.42 -13.78
C LYS A 7 2.42 -9.49 -13.84
N LEU A 8 2.56 -8.61 -12.84
CA LEU A 8 3.63 -7.62 -12.80
C LEU A 8 5.01 -8.27 -12.72
N PHE A 9 5.14 -9.33 -11.90
CA PHE A 9 6.36 -10.14 -11.84
C PHE A 9 6.63 -10.85 -13.16
N SER A 10 5.63 -11.46 -13.78
CA SER A 10 5.81 -12.16 -15.07
C SER A 10 6.20 -11.23 -16.22
N GLN A 11 5.83 -9.95 -16.17
CA GLN A 11 6.17 -8.95 -17.18
C GLN A 11 7.56 -8.34 -16.98
N THR A 12 7.98 -8.13 -15.73
CA THR A 12 9.22 -7.39 -15.43
C THR A 12 10.36 -8.31 -15.00
N GLY A 13 10.06 -9.52 -14.52
CA GLY A 13 11.01 -10.43 -13.89
C GLY A 13 11.70 -9.86 -12.65
N ASN A 14 11.25 -8.69 -12.15
CA ASN A 14 11.92 -7.96 -11.11
C ASN A 14 11.23 -8.20 -9.75
N ILE A 15 11.95 -8.88 -8.86
CA ILE A 15 11.56 -9.16 -7.48
C ILE A 15 11.44 -7.90 -6.61
N GLU A 16 12.19 -6.84 -6.91
CA GLU A 16 12.15 -5.56 -6.19
C GLU A 16 10.75 -4.92 -6.31
N THR A 17 10.14 -5.00 -7.50
CA THR A 17 8.78 -4.52 -7.73
C THR A 17 7.74 -5.28 -6.91
N TYR A 18 7.93 -6.59 -6.71
CA TYR A 18 7.07 -7.42 -5.85
C TYR A 18 7.17 -6.99 -4.39
N LEU A 19 8.38 -6.75 -3.89
CA LEU A 19 8.62 -6.33 -2.51
C LEU A 19 8.03 -4.94 -2.25
N LEU A 20 8.20 -3.99 -3.17
CA LEU A 20 7.60 -2.66 -3.08
C LEU A 20 6.06 -2.72 -3.09
N LEU A 21 5.47 -3.56 -3.94
CA LEU A 21 4.03 -3.78 -3.95
C LEU A 21 3.55 -4.35 -2.60
N LYS A 22 4.29 -5.32 -2.05
CA LYS A 22 4.03 -5.90 -0.73
C LYS A 22 4.16 -4.88 0.41
N GLU A 23 5.11 -3.97 0.35
CA GLU A 23 5.29 -2.90 1.33
C GLU A 23 4.12 -1.91 1.30
N LEU A 24 3.63 -1.55 0.11
CA LEU A 24 2.43 -0.73 -0.05
C LEU A 24 1.17 -1.44 0.50
N GLU A 25 1.03 -2.74 0.21
CA GLU A 25 -0.03 -3.58 0.77
C GLU A 25 0.02 -3.63 2.30
N ASN A 26 1.20 -3.85 2.86
CA ASN A 26 1.38 -3.94 4.31
C ASN A 26 1.16 -2.58 4.99
N GLY A 27 1.62 -1.47 4.38
CA GLY A 27 1.36 -0.13 4.88
C GLY A 27 -0.13 0.19 4.96
N LEU A 28 -0.93 -0.30 4.01
CA LEU A 28 -2.40 -0.16 4.02
C LEU A 28 -3.09 -1.06 5.06
N ASN A 29 -2.50 -2.21 5.38
CA ASN A 29 -3.07 -3.19 6.33
C ASN A 29 -2.52 -3.06 7.76
N GLN A 30 -1.59 -2.13 8.01
CA GLN A 30 -1.17 -1.78 9.36
C GLN A 30 -2.24 -0.89 10.01
N PRO A 31 -2.91 -1.35 11.09
CA PRO A 31 -3.95 -0.57 11.77
C PRO A 31 -3.42 0.76 12.35
N GLU A 32 -2.11 0.84 12.55
CA GLU A 32 -1.39 2.03 12.99
C GLU A 32 -1.26 3.12 11.91
N LEU A 33 -1.17 2.78 10.62
CA LEU A 33 -1.12 3.80 9.55
C LEU A 33 -2.52 4.27 9.13
N GLY A 34 -3.51 3.36 9.07
CA GLY A 34 -4.90 3.72 8.80
C GLY A 34 -5.46 4.72 9.82
N THR A 35 -5.15 4.51 11.10
CA THR A 35 -5.55 5.44 12.18
C THR A 35 -4.86 6.80 12.04
N VAL A 36 -3.58 6.85 11.63
CA VAL A 36 -2.86 8.12 11.43
C VAL A 36 -3.39 8.87 10.20
N ILE A 37 -3.67 8.19 9.10
CA ILE A 37 -4.22 8.78 7.88
C ILE A 37 -5.63 9.34 8.13
N ASP A 38 -6.50 8.59 8.80
CA ASP A 38 -7.85 9.04 9.17
C ASP A 38 -7.82 10.27 10.09
N ASN A 39 -6.88 10.30 11.05
CA ASN A 39 -6.67 11.46 11.92
C ASN A 39 -6.16 12.68 11.14
N ILE A 40 -5.25 12.51 10.18
CA ILE A 40 -4.74 13.62 9.35
C ILE A 40 -5.84 14.18 8.44
N LEU A 41 -6.58 13.32 7.74
CA LEU A 41 -7.69 13.73 6.86
C LEU A 41 -8.83 14.43 7.62
N SER A 42 -9.03 14.08 8.90
CA SER A 42 -10.05 14.70 9.76
C SER A 42 -9.65 16.08 10.29
N ILE A 43 -8.36 16.43 10.30
CA ILE A 43 -7.86 17.74 10.78
C ILE A 43 -8.25 18.86 9.80
N ASP A 44 -8.35 18.59 8.50
CA ASP A 44 -8.66 19.60 7.47
C ASP A 44 -10.15 20.00 7.38
N THR A 45 -11.04 19.40 8.18
CA THR A 45 -12.49 19.70 8.14
C THR A 45 -12.95 20.72 9.21
N ASN A 46 -12.08 21.21 10.10
CA ASN A 46 -12.42 22.23 11.09
C ASN A 46 -11.98 23.65 10.67
N ARG A 47 -12.40 24.12 9.48
CA ARG A 47 -12.29 25.53 9.10
C ARG A 47 -13.65 26.16 8.85
#